data_AF-A0A2D7HNW5-F1
#
_entry.id   AF-A0A2D7HNW5-F1
#
_cell.length_a   1.000
_cell.length_b   1.000
_cell.length_c   1.000
_cell.angle_alpha   90.00
_cell.angle_beta   90.00
_cell.angle_gamma   90.00
#
_symmetry.space_group_name_H-M   'P 1'
#
loop_
_entity.id
_entity.type
_entity.pdbx_description
1 polymer ?
#
loop_
_entity_poly.entity_id
_entity_poly.type
_entity_poly.pdbx_seq_one_letter_code
_entity_poly.pdbx_strand_id
1 'polypeptide(L)'
;LREYLYFCINCIREFNKSWNYFEGLNEQELEIEIRKSTTWNRPSWKFGTKNLNYDFEKAFRQFNEQKKLDENKNVSKKIKDAFNLLDLDLNSSPDEIKRRYKNLAKKWHPDVQQNETNHNKNKFIDITNAYKTILDSFTEK
;
A
#
# COMPACT_ATOMS: atom_id res chain seq x y z
N LEU A 1 -39.66 18.18 1.39
CA LEU A 1 -39.26 17.08 0.46
C LEU A 1 -40.13 15.83 0.63
N ARG A 2 -41.47 15.96 0.74
CA ARG A 2 -42.40 14.81 0.71
C ARG A 2 -43.69 15.15 -0.04
N GLU A 3 -43.60 16.09 -0.97
CA GLU A 3 -44.70 16.40 -1.89
C GLU A 3 -44.42 15.65 -3.18
N TYR A 4 -45.41 14.89 -3.64
CA TYR A 4 -45.30 14.05 -4.82
C TYR A 4 -46.38 14.49 -5.81
N LEU A 5 -45.98 14.70 -7.06
CA LEU A 5 -46.88 14.96 -8.17
C LEU A 5 -46.93 13.70 -9.04
N TYR A 6 -48.13 13.20 -9.31
CA TYR A 6 -48.35 12.03 -10.15
C TYR A 6 -48.72 12.48 -11.56
N PHE A 7 -47.97 12.01 -12.56
CA PHE A 7 -48.18 12.33 -13.96
C PHE A 7 -48.33 11.06 -14.80
N CYS A 8 -49.06 11.15 -15.91
CA CYS A 8 -49.01 10.12 -16.95
C CYS A 8 -47.75 10.30 -17.82
N ILE A 9 -47.40 9.28 -18.61
CA ILE A 9 -46.16 9.27 -19.41
C ILE A 9 -46.07 10.42 -20.43
N ASN A 10 -47.20 10.93 -20.91
CA ASN A 10 -47.22 12.05 -21.86
C ASN A 10 -46.99 13.38 -21.13
N CYS A 11 -47.65 13.60 -20.00
CA CYS A 11 -47.49 14.83 -19.21
C CYS A 11 -46.07 14.97 -18.66
N ILE A 12 -45.41 13.88 -18.23
CA ILE A 12 -44.02 13.99 -17.76
C ILE A 12 -43.05 14.34 -18.89
N ARG A 13 -43.35 13.94 -20.14
CA ARG A 13 -42.55 14.33 -21.31
C ARG A 13 -42.69 15.81 -21.61
N GLU A 14 -43.90 16.35 -21.53
CA GLU A 14 -44.14 17.78 -21.70
C GLU A 14 -43.47 18.58 -20.58
N PHE A 15 -43.64 18.14 -19.33
CA PHE A 15 -43.01 18.75 -18.17
C PHE A 15 -41.47 18.78 -18.28
N ASN A 16 -40.84 17.63 -18.57
CA ASN A 16 -39.38 17.56 -18.72
C ASN A 16 -38.85 18.39 -19.88
N LYS A 17 -39.66 18.62 -20.93
CA LYS A 17 -39.30 19.50 -22.05
C LYS A 17 -39.32 20.96 -21.64
N SER A 18 -40.27 21.38 -20.82
CA SER A 18 -40.35 22.75 -20.31
C SER A 18 -39.46 23.02 -19.10
N TRP A 19 -38.95 21.97 -18.45
CA TRP A 19 -38.20 22.11 -17.21
C TRP A 19 -36.79 22.65 -17.46
N ASN A 20 -36.48 23.79 -16.86
CA ASN A 20 -35.15 24.38 -16.87
C ASN A 20 -34.66 24.55 -15.43
N TYR A 21 -33.64 23.77 -15.06
CA TYR A 21 -33.00 23.85 -13.75
C TYR A 21 -32.46 25.25 -13.41
N PHE A 22 -32.04 26.01 -14.41
CA PHE A 22 -31.42 27.32 -14.26
C PHE A 22 -32.41 28.49 -14.42
N GLU A 23 -33.71 28.19 -14.50
CA GLU A 23 -34.73 29.24 -14.61
C GLU A 23 -34.74 30.12 -13.34
N GLY A 24 -34.53 31.43 -13.52
CA GLY A 24 -34.51 32.40 -12.44
C GLY A 24 -33.17 32.59 -11.73
N LEU A 25 -32.11 31.86 -12.11
CA LEU A 25 -30.77 32.12 -11.58
C LEU A 25 -30.13 33.35 -12.23
N ASN A 26 -29.44 34.16 -11.43
CA ASN A 26 -28.56 35.22 -11.91
C ASN A 26 -27.24 34.65 -12.45
N GLU A 27 -26.51 35.41 -13.27
CA GLU A 27 -25.21 35.02 -13.86
C GLU A 27 -24.18 34.61 -12.78
N GLN A 28 -24.14 35.34 -11.67
CA GLN A 28 -23.26 35.05 -10.54
C GLN A 28 -23.59 33.70 -9.87
N GLU A 29 -24.88 33.39 -9.75
CA GLU A 29 -25.35 32.14 -9.15
C GLU A 29 -25.10 30.96 -10.08
N LEU A 30 -25.28 31.15 -11.39
CA LEU A 30 -24.91 30.18 -12.42
C LEU A 30 -23.42 29.83 -12.34
N GLU A 31 -22.55 30.84 -12.24
CA GLU A 31 -21.10 30.62 -12.16
C GLU A 31 -20.71 29.87 -10.87
N ILE A 32 -21.40 30.14 -9.75
CA ILE A 32 -21.23 29.39 -8.50
C ILE A 32 -21.63 27.92 -8.68
N GLU A 33 -22.74 27.64 -9.36
CA GLU A 33 -23.22 26.28 -9.59
C GLU A 33 -22.31 25.49 -10.53
N ILE A 34 -21.75 26.15 -11.56
CA ILE A 34 -20.72 25.57 -12.43
C ILE A 34 -19.46 25.21 -11.62
N ARG A 35 -18.99 26.11 -10.76
CA ARG A 35 -17.83 25.83 -9.90
C ARG A 35 -18.09 24.67 -8.93
N LYS A 36 -19.27 24.61 -8.34
CA LYS A 36 -19.66 23.52 -7.43
C LYS A 36 -19.78 22.19 -8.14
N SER A 37 -20.43 22.14 -9.30
CA SER A 37 -20.61 20.90 -10.07
C SER A 37 -19.27 20.30 -10.51
N THR A 38 -18.28 21.16 -10.82
CA THR A 38 -16.90 20.74 -11.11
C THR A 38 -16.29 19.94 -9.96
N THR A 39 -16.57 20.31 -8.71
CA THR A 39 -16.09 19.60 -7.51
C THR A 39 -17.11 18.62 -6.96
N TRP A 40 -18.15 18.26 -7.71
CA TRP A 40 -19.23 17.38 -7.22
C TRP A 40 -19.90 17.90 -5.94
N ASN A 41 -20.10 19.21 -5.84
CA ASN A 41 -20.57 19.89 -4.63
C ASN A 41 -19.69 19.62 -3.39
N ARG A 42 -18.45 19.14 -3.58
CA ARG A 42 -17.49 18.99 -2.50
C ARG A 42 -17.06 20.39 -2.05
N PRO A 43 -17.21 20.73 -0.76
CA PRO A 43 -16.75 22.02 -0.25
C PRO A 43 -15.24 22.14 -0.43
N SER A 44 -14.80 23.16 -1.16
CA SER A 44 -13.39 23.53 -1.27
C SER A 44 -13.10 24.69 -0.31
N TRP A 45 -11.95 24.63 0.35
CA TRP A 45 -11.45 25.70 1.20
C TRP A 45 -10.38 26.44 0.41
N LYS A 46 -10.42 27.79 0.41
CA LYS A 46 -9.32 28.56 -0.17
C LYS A 46 -8.01 28.14 0.51
N PHE A 47 -6.98 27.87 -0.28
CA PHE A 47 -5.67 27.52 0.22
C PHE A 47 -5.20 28.60 1.22
N GLY A 48 -4.79 28.21 2.42
CA GLY A 48 -4.33 29.13 3.46
C GLY A 48 -5.41 29.75 4.37
N THR A 49 -6.69 29.39 4.25
CA THR A 49 -7.75 29.91 5.16
C THR A 49 -7.80 29.25 6.53
N LYS A 50 -7.17 28.08 6.69
CA LYS A 50 -7.00 27.46 8.01
C LYS A 50 -5.61 27.80 8.54
N ASN A 51 -5.56 28.52 9.66
CA ASN A 51 -4.42 28.45 10.58
C ASN A 51 -4.38 27.02 11.14
N LEU A 52 -3.79 26.12 10.37
CA LEU A 52 -3.47 24.78 10.84
C LEU A 52 -2.33 24.95 11.85
N ASN A 53 -2.69 25.18 13.10
CA ASN A 53 -1.79 25.07 14.24
C ASN A 53 -1.49 23.59 14.53
N TYR A 54 -1.22 22.84 13.46
CA TYR A 54 -0.86 21.44 13.47
C TYR A 54 0.65 21.39 13.27
N ASP A 55 1.35 20.89 14.29
CA ASP A 55 2.75 20.55 14.17
C ASP A 55 2.88 19.33 13.25
N PHE A 56 2.99 19.61 11.95
CA PHE A 56 3.17 18.59 10.92
C PHE A 56 4.43 17.77 11.21
N GLU A 57 5.47 18.37 11.79
CA GLU A 57 6.71 17.69 12.11
C GLU A 57 6.49 16.59 13.17
N LYS A 58 5.68 16.88 14.19
CA LYS A 58 5.24 15.86 15.16
C LYS A 58 4.41 14.74 14.53
N ALA A 59 3.49 15.08 13.63
CA ALA A 59 2.68 14.07 12.93
C ALA A 59 3.55 13.16 12.04
N PHE A 60 4.50 13.73 11.31
CA PHE A 60 5.45 12.96 10.48
C PHE A 60 6.40 12.11 11.34
N ARG A 61 6.86 12.62 12.48
CA ARG A 61 7.64 11.83 13.45
C ARG A 61 6.88 10.59 13.92
N GLN A 62 5.63 10.75 14.35
CA GLN A 62 4.79 9.65 14.82
C GLN A 62 4.54 8.59 13.74
N PHE A 63 4.30 9.02 12.50
CA PHE A 63 4.13 8.10 11.37
C PHE A 63 5.42 7.30 11.09
N ASN A 64 6.57 7.98 11.09
CA ASN A 64 7.87 7.31 10.88
C ASN A 64 8.22 6.35 12.02
N GLU A 65 7.88 6.68 13.27
CA GLU A 65 8.06 5.78 14.42
C GLU A 65 7.22 4.51 14.29
N GLN A 66 5.95 4.63 13.88
CA GLN A 66 5.10 3.47 13.59
C GLN A 66 5.70 2.60 12.49
N LYS A 67 6.15 3.22 11.40
CA LYS A 67 6.80 2.50 10.29
C LYS A 67 8.04 1.73 10.74
N LYS A 68 8.89 2.33 11.59
CA LYS A 68 10.07 1.67 12.15
C LYS A 68 9.72 0.45 13.02
N LEU A 69 8.65 0.53 13.82
CA LEU A 69 8.20 -0.59 14.64
C LEU A 69 7.75 -1.78 13.77
N ASP A 70 6.99 -1.50 12.71
CA ASP A 70 6.55 -2.52 11.76
C ASP A 70 7.72 -3.11 10.96
N GLU A 71 8.67 -2.27 10.54
CA GLU A 71 9.92 -2.72 9.90
C GLU A 71 10.72 -3.65 10.82
N ASN A 72 10.93 -3.27 12.08
CA ASN A 72 11.64 -4.10 13.07
C ASN A 72 10.94 -5.44 13.33
N LYS A 73 9.61 -5.43 13.45
CA LYS A 73 8.80 -6.65 13.59
C LYS A 73 8.93 -7.56 12.36
N ASN A 74 8.90 -6.96 11.16
CA ASN A 74 9.08 -7.69 9.91
C ASN A 74 10.51 -8.23 9.74
N VAL A 75 11.54 -7.48 10.15
CA VAL A 75 12.93 -7.94 10.17
C VAL A 75 13.07 -9.16 11.08
N SER A 76 12.51 -9.12 12.31
CA SER A 76 12.50 -10.28 13.22
C SER A 76 11.81 -11.50 12.60
N LYS A 77 10.70 -11.31 11.89
CA LYS A 77 10.01 -12.40 11.18
C LYS A 77 10.86 -12.96 10.03
N LYS A 78 11.42 -12.09 9.19
CA LYS A 78 12.31 -12.49 8.08
C LYS A 78 13.52 -13.28 8.55
N ILE A 79 14.13 -12.87 9.67
CA ILE A 79 15.26 -13.59 10.27
C ILE A 79 14.81 -15.00 10.69
N LYS A 80 13.68 -15.12 11.40
CA LYS A 80 13.12 -16.44 11.79
C LYS A 80 12.82 -17.32 10.59
N ASP A 81 12.21 -16.75 9.56
CA ASP A 81 11.88 -17.47 8.32
C ASP A 81 13.17 -17.92 7.59
N ALA A 82 14.24 -17.11 7.62
CA ALA A 82 15.53 -17.46 7.04
C ALA A 82 16.22 -18.62 7.78
N PHE A 83 16.16 -18.66 9.11
CA PHE A 83 16.66 -19.79 9.91
C PHE A 83 15.89 -21.08 9.62
N ASN A 84 14.55 -20.98 9.54
CA ASN A 84 13.69 -22.10 9.17
C ASN A 84 14.01 -22.63 7.77
N LEU A 85 14.28 -21.74 6.79
CA LEU A 85 14.60 -22.14 5.42
C LEU A 85 15.93 -22.92 5.31
N LEU A 86 16.90 -22.62 6.19
CA LEU A 86 18.18 -23.33 6.24
C LEU A 86 18.15 -24.57 7.14
N ASP A 87 16.99 -24.90 7.73
CA ASP A 87 16.81 -25.96 8.72
C ASP A 87 17.80 -25.84 9.90
N LEU A 88 17.89 -24.63 10.46
CA LEU A 88 18.77 -24.27 11.56
C LEU A 88 17.99 -23.74 12.77
N ASP A 89 18.57 -23.89 13.95
CA ASP A 89 18.03 -23.26 15.16
C ASP A 89 18.49 -21.80 15.25
N LEU A 90 17.71 -20.97 15.95
CA LEU A 90 18.01 -19.56 16.19
C LEU A 90 19.31 -19.35 16.97
N ASN A 91 19.77 -20.38 17.70
CA ASN A 91 21.01 -20.37 18.48
C ASN A 91 22.20 -21.04 17.76
N SER A 92 22.07 -21.37 16.48
CA SER A 92 23.15 -22.01 15.73
C SER A 92 24.38 -21.11 15.60
N SER A 93 25.57 -21.72 15.75
CA SER A 93 26.86 -21.02 15.60
C SER A 93 27.09 -20.54 14.16
N PRO A 94 27.80 -19.41 13.94
CA PRO A 94 28.16 -18.93 12.60
C PRO A 94 28.88 -19.97 11.72
N ASP A 95 29.66 -20.87 12.34
CA ASP A 95 30.34 -21.94 11.61
C ASP A 95 29.37 -23.02 11.11
N GLU A 96 28.33 -23.29 11.88
CA GLU A 96 27.27 -24.23 11.51
C GLU A 96 26.39 -23.67 10.39
N ILE A 97 26.06 -22.37 10.44
CA ILE A 97 25.32 -21.67 9.39
C ILE A 97 26.08 -21.77 8.05
N LYS A 98 27.39 -21.47 8.06
CA LYS A 98 28.25 -21.59 6.87
C LYS A 98 28.32 -23.02 6.35
N ARG A 99 28.40 -24.02 7.24
CA ARG A 99 28.41 -25.43 6.87
C ARG A 99 27.10 -25.86 6.19
N ARG A 100 25.95 -25.50 6.77
CA ARG A 100 24.64 -25.82 6.17
C ARG A 100 24.43 -25.12 4.85
N TYR A 101 24.78 -23.84 4.74
CA TYR A 101 24.73 -23.11 3.48
C TYR A 101 25.56 -23.82 2.39
N LYS A 102 26.80 -24.20 2.68
CA LYS A 102 27.66 -24.92 1.72
C LYS A 102 27.03 -26.24 1.25
N ASN A 103 26.38 -26.99 2.15
CA ASN A 103 25.72 -28.25 1.79
C ASN A 103 24.48 -28.02 0.91
N LEU A 104 23.65 -27.03 1.25
CA LEU A 104 22.46 -26.68 0.48
C LEU A 104 22.81 -26.07 -0.88
N ALA A 105 23.81 -25.20 -0.94
CA ALA A 105 24.29 -24.58 -2.18
C ALA A 105 24.81 -25.64 -3.18
N LYS A 106 25.52 -26.67 -2.70
CA LYS A 106 25.95 -27.79 -3.54
C LYS A 106 24.79 -28.61 -4.08
N LYS A 107 23.75 -28.82 -3.26
CA LYS A 107 22.56 -29.60 -3.63
C LYS A 107 21.69 -28.88 -4.67
N TRP A 108 21.54 -27.56 -4.54
CA TRP A 108 20.65 -26.73 -5.35
C TRP A 108 21.39 -25.88 -6.38
N HIS A 109 22.65 -26.22 -6.72
CA HIS A 109 23.41 -25.45 -7.69
C HIS A 109 22.80 -25.62 -9.10
N PRO A 110 22.62 -24.53 -9.88
CA PRO A 110 22.02 -24.61 -11.21
C PRO A 110 22.78 -25.54 -12.16
N ASP A 111 24.12 -25.62 -12.03
CA ASP A 111 24.93 -26.51 -12.87
C ASP A 111 24.74 -28.00 -12.54
N VAL A 112 24.30 -28.35 -11.33
CA VAL A 112 24.01 -29.73 -10.94
C VAL A 112 22.58 -30.12 -11.34
N GLN A 113 21.69 -29.13 -11.48
CA GLN A 113 20.26 -29.32 -11.73
C GLN A 113 19.82 -28.87 -13.14
N GLN A 114 20.73 -28.95 -14.13
CA GLN A 114 20.50 -28.46 -15.51
C GLN A 114 19.23 -29.02 -16.19
N ASN A 115 18.67 -30.12 -15.70
CA ASN A 115 17.50 -30.79 -16.26
C ASN A 115 16.18 -30.54 -15.49
N GLU A 116 16.18 -29.74 -14.42
CA GLU A 116 14.97 -29.46 -13.63
C GLU A 116 14.51 -27.98 -13.67
N THR A 117 13.19 -27.83 -13.60
CA THR A 117 12.37 -26.61 -13.81
C THR A 117 12.79 -25.34 -13.03
N ASN A 118 12.21 -24.19 -13.43
CA ASN A 118 12.33 -22.86 -12.79
C ASN A 118 12.18 -22.89 -11.25
N HIS A 119 11.46 -23.85 -10.69
CA HIS A 119 11.29 -24.03 -9.25
C HIS A 119 12.63 -24.19 -8.50
N ASN A 120 13.62 -24.87 -9.08
CA ASN A 120 14.91 -25.12 -8.43
C ASN A 120 15.81 -23.88 -8.42
N LYS A 121 15.72 -23.04 -9.46
CA LYS A 121 16.43 -21.75 -9.52
C LYS A 121 15.96 -20.81 -8.40
N ASN A 122 14.65 -20.75 -8.17
CA ASN A 122 14.08 -19.93 -7.10
C ASN A 122 14.57 -20.38 -5.72
N LYS A 123 14.64 -21.71 -5.47
CA LYS A 123 15.15 -22.25 -4.20
C LYS A 123 16.60 -21.84 -3.91
N PHE A 124 17.49 -21.85 -4.90
CA PHE A 124 18.88 -21.42 -4.70
C PHE A 124 18.99 -19.92 -4.34
N ILE A 125 18.18 -19.09 -5.00
CA ILE A 125 18.11 -17.65 -4.73
C ILE A 125 17.60 -17.42 -3.30
N ASP A 126 16.54 -18.13 -2.90
CA ASP A 126 15.96 -18.04 -1.55
C ASP A 126 16.98 -18.43 -0.46
N ILE A 127 17.71 -19.53 -0.65
CA ILE A 127 18.77 -19.99 0.27
C ILE A 127 19.89 -18.95 0.39
N THR A 128 20.30 -18.35 -0.72
CA THR A 128 21.35 -17.33 -0.74
C THR A 128 20.90 -16.05 -0.02
N ASN A 129 19.66 -15.63 -0.24
CA ASN A 129 19.07 -14.46 0.41
C ASN A 129 18.89 -14.68 1.92
N ALA A 130 18.46 -15.88 2.33
CA ALA A 130 18.37 -16.25 3.74
C ALA A 130 19.73 -16.19 4.44
N TYR A 131 20.79 -16.76 3.83
CA TYR A 131 22.14 -16.69 4.37
C TYR A 131 22.65 -15.25 4.55
N LYS A 132 22.41 -14.38 3.56
CA LYS A 132 22.76 -12.95 3.66
C LYS A 132 22.01 -12.25 4.79
N THR A 133 20.69 -12.45 4.87
CA THR A 133 19.84 -11.85 5.91
C THR A 133 20.33 -12.23 7.31
N ILE A 134 20.75 -13.48 7.50
CA ILE A 134 21.30 -13.95 8.77
C ILE A 134 22.66 -13.28 9.03
N LEU A 135 23.56 -13.23 8.05
CA LEU A 135 24.87 -12.61 8.21
C LEU A 135 24.76 -11.12 8.58
N ASP A 136 23.88 -10.39 7.90
CA ASP A 136 23.64 -8.97 8.15
C ASP A 136 23.19 -8.74 9.60
N SER A 137 22.32 -9.63 10.12
CA SER A 137 21.86 -9.58 11.53
C SER A 137 22.97 -9.78 12.57
N PHE A 138 24.06 -10.46 12.20
CA PHE A 138 25.23 -10.61 13.07
C PHE A 138 26.19 -9.42 12.98
N THR A 139 26.18 -8.68 11.86
CA THR A 139 27.07 -7.53 11.63
C THR A 139 26.48 -6.19 12.04
N GLU A 140 25.15 -6.04 12.07
CA GLU A 140 24.46 -4.79 12.46
C GLU A 140 24.42 -4.54 13.99
N LYS A 141 25.28 -5.21 14.77
CA LYS A 141 25.42 -4.97 16.22
C LYS A 141 26.30 -3.77 16.55
#